data_AF-A0A9W9G4W3-F1
#
_entry.id   AF-A0A9W9G4W3-F1
#
_cell.length_a   1.000
_cell.length_b   1.000
_cell.length_c   1.000
_cell.angle_alpha   90.00
_cell.angle_beta   90.00
_cell.angle_gamma   90.00
#
_symmetry.space_group_name_H-M   'P 1'
#
loop_
_entity.id
_entity.type
_entity.pdbx_description
1 polymer ?
#
loop_
_entity_poly.entity_id
_entity_poly.type
_entity_poly.pdbx_seq_one_letter_code
_entity_poly.pdbx_strand_id
1 'polypeptide(L)'
;MPIRNSTNSSTLSAPSHLTPPLAIVSAEDLIEAYPKAKVVLVERDIEEWCTIWMSGYLKIPFDPLVTLIYHIDRFFGHPIGKVHKSTFAGWTGIESVEEAWVKNRAKYREHYELVRRVRLSERLLKFRLEEGGGSLCEVLGKEVPRVPFPPLNE
;
A
#
# COMPACT_ATOMS: atom_id res chain seq x y z
N MET A 1 29.43 34.74 8.26
CA MET A 1 28.95 33.55 8.99
C MET A 1 28.09 32.73 8.05
N PRO A 2 28.57 31.60 7.49
CA PRO A 2 27.70 30.69 6.75
C PRO A 2 27.14 29.64 7.70
N ILE A 3 25.82 29.53 7.71
CA ILE A 3 25.05 28.54 8.48
C ILE A 3 25.29 27.18 7.82
N ARG A 4 25.85 26.23 8.59
CA ARG A 4 25.99 24.83 8.20
C ARG A 4 24.61 24.23 7.94
N ASN A 5 24.34 23.80 6.72
CA ASN A 5 23.27 22.86 6.42
C ASN A 5 23.66 21.50 7.02
N SER A 6 23.11 21.17 8.18
CA SER A 6 23.14 19.81 8.71
C SER A 6 22.22 18.94 7.85
N THR A 7 22.81 18.11 7.01
CA THR A 7 22.17 16.93 6.44
C THR A 7 21.74 16.02 7.59
N ASN A 8 20.51 16.17 8.06
CA ASN A 8 19.85 15.13 8.84
C ASN A 8 19.54 13.98 7.88
N SER A 9 20.50 13.04 7.79
CA SER A 9 20.21 11.67 7.36
C SER A 9 19.27 11.10 8.41
N SER A 10 17.97 11.29 8.17
CA SER A 10 16.91 10.59 8.90
C SER A 10 17.00 9.15 8.43
N THR A 11 17.76 8.31 9.12
CA THR A 11 17.70 6.87 8.92
C THR A 11 16.28 6.43 9.26
N LEU A 12 15.47 6.19 8.24
CA LEU A 12 14.19 5.51 8.39
C LEU A 12 14.48 4.15 9.03
N SER A 13 13.98 3.96 10.24
CA SER A 13 13.90 2.65 10.87
C SER A 13 13.10 1.75 9.94
N ALA A 14 13.68 0.64 9.48
CA ALA A 14 12.98 -0.32 8.64
C ALA A 14 11.91 -1.04 9.48
N PRO A 15 10.61 -0.79 9.25
CA PRO A 15 9.61 -1.59 9.91
C PRO A 15 9.68 -3.02 9.36
N SER A 16 9.47 -4.02 10.22
CA SER A 16 9.45 -5.43 9.81
C SER A 16 8.33 -5.74 8.80
N HIS A 17 7.28 -4.92 8.78
CA HIS A 17 6.16 -4.95 7.86
C HIS A 17 5.50 -3.56 7.79
N LEU A 18 4.87 -3.24 6.67
CA LEU A 18 4.14 -1.99 6.46
C LEU A 18 2.65 -2.27 6.27
N THR A 19 1.81 -1.31 6.68
CA THR A 19 0.39 -1.34 6.37
C THR A 19 0.18 -1.30 4.86
N PRO A 20 -0.70 -2.14 4.28
CA PRO A 20 -0.80 -2.31 2.83
C PRO A 20 -0.98 -1.00 2.02
N PRO A 21 -1.81 -0.03 2.45
CA PRO A 21 -1.96 1.22 1.70
C PRO A 21 -0.67 2.05 1.64
N LEU A 22 0.09 2.10 2.74
CA LEU A 22 1.36 2.82 2.82
C LEU A 22 2.46 2.15 1.98
N ALA A 23 2.46 0.81 1.95
CA ALA A 23 3.39 0.06 1.11
C ALA A 23 3.14 0.25 -0.39
N ILE A 24 1.86 0.38 -0.78
CA ILE A 24 1.45 0.57 -2.17
C ILE A 24 1.83 1.99 -2.67
N VAL A 25 1.56 3.03 -1.88
CA VAL A 25 1.82 4.43 -2.31
C VAL A 25 3.30 4.77 -2.37
N SER A 26 4.15 4.12 -1.56
CA SER A 26 5.59 4.41 -1.45
C SER A 26 6.47 3.28 -2.01
N ALA A 27 5.93 2.43 -2.88
CA ALA A 27 6.63 1.24 -3.36
C ALA A 27 8.00 1.54 -3.98
N GLU A 28 8.13 2.60 -4.79
CA GLU A 28 9.41 3.00 -5.41
C GLU A 28 10.43 3.43 -4.35
N ASP A 29 10.05 4.35 -3.48
CA ASP A 29 10.90 4.87 -2.39
C ASP A 29 11.38 3.74 -1.47
N LEU A 30 10.50 2.77 -1.17
CA LEU A 30 10.83 1.64 -0.30
C LEU A 30 11.79 0.66 -0.97
N ILE A 31 11.62 0.39 -2.26
CA ILE A 31 12.53 -0.49 -2.99
C ILE A 31 13.91 0.16 -3.11
N GLU A 32 13.95 1.48 -3.33
CA GLU A 32 15.21 2.24 -3.37
C GLU A 32 15.90 2.28 -2.00
N ALA A 33 15.16 2.58 -0.93
CA ALA A 33 15.71 2.72 0.42
C ALA A 33 16.20 1.39 1.01
N TYR A 34 15.59 0.26 0.64
CA TYR A 34 15.91 -1.07 1.15
C TYR A 34 16.37 -2.03 0.06
N PRO A 35 17.54 -1.79 -0.56
CA PRO A 35 17.97 -2.58 -1.70
C PRO A 35 18.09 -4.07 -1.35
N LYS A 36 18.53 -4.43 -0.14
CA LYS A 36 18.70 -5.85 0.23
C LYS A 36 17.39 -6.57 0.60
N ALA A 37 16.25 -5.88 0.65
CA ALA A 37 14.98 -6.49 1.01
C ALA A 37 14.45 -7.40 -0.12
N LYS A 38 13.78 -8.48 0.28
CA LYS A 38 12.95 -9.30 -0.61
C LYS A 38 11.61 -8.60 -0.80
N VAL A 39 11.11 -8.54 -2.03
CA VAL A 39 9.82 -7.93 -2.36
C VAL A 39 8.83 -9.04 -2.65
N VAL A 40 7.81 -9.17 -1.82
CA VAL A 40 6.72 -10.13 -2.04
C VAL A 40 5.59 -9.38 -2.72
N LEU A 41 5.32 -9.73 -3.98
CA LEU A 41 4.19 -9.19 -4.73
C LEU A 41 3.06 -10.21 -4.71
N VAL A 42 1.97 -9.83 -4.05
CA VAL A 42 0.78 -10.67 -3.91
C VAL A 42 -0.18 -10.37 -5.05
N GLU A 43 -0.37 -11.32 -5.97
CA GLU A 43 -1.33 -11.15 -7.07
C GLU A 43 -2.73 -11.58 -6.63
N ARG A 44 -3.75 -10.76 -6.97
CA ARG A 44 -5.17 -11.07 -6.80
C ARG A 44 -5.92 -10.86 -8.11
N ASP A 45 -7.13 -11.41 -8.21
CA ASP A 45 -8.04 -11.03 -9.27
C ASP A 45 -8.33 -9.52 -9.22
N ILE A 46 -8.34 -8.88 -10.39
CA ILE A 46 -8.46 -7.43 -10.51
C ILE A 46 -9.88 -6.96 -10.15
N GLU A 47 -10.91 -7.76 -10.39
CA GLU A 47 -12.30 -7.40 -10.07
C GLU A 47 -12.57 -7.53 -8.58
N GLU A 48 -12.08 -8.61 -7.97
CA GLU A 48 -12.14 -8.78 -6.52
C GLU A 48 -11.39 -7.66 -5.81
N TRP A 49 -10.17 -7.34 -6.26
CA TRP A 49 -9.40 -6.23 -5.71
C TRP A 49 -10.13 -4.90 -5.87
N CYS A 50 -10.66 -4.59 -7.05
CA CYS A 50 -11.41 -3.36 -7.28
C CYS A 50 -12.64 -3.29 -6.37
N THR A 51 -13.36 -4.39 -6.18
CA THR A 51 -14.55 -4.42 -5.33
C THR A 51 -14.22 -4.12 -3.87
N ILE A 52 -13.18 -4.74 -3.31
CA ILE A 52 -12.71 -4.50 -1.94
C ILE A 52 -12.15 -3.08 -1.79
N TRP A 53 -11.37 -2.63 -2.77
CA TRP A 53 -10.81 -1.28 -2.79
C TRP A 53 -11.91 -0.21 -2.80
N MET A 54 -12.94 -0.42 -3.62
CA MET A 54 -14.12 0.45 -3.68
C MET A 54 -14.94 0.39 -2.40
N SER A 55 -15.21 -0.80 -1.85
CA SER A 55 -16.11 -0.96 -0.71
C SER A 55 -15.47 -0.53 0.61
N GLY A 56 -14.19 -0.83 0.82
CA GLY A 56 -13.50 -0.67 2.10
C GLY A 56 -12.65 0.60 2.22
N TYR A 57 -12.04 1.08 1.13
CA TYR A 57 -11.02 2.13 1.21
C TYR A 57 -11.44 3.46 0.59
N LEU A 58 -12.18 3.44 -0.53
CA LEU A 58 -12.57 4.67 -1.22
C LEU A 58 -13.93 5.23 -0.77
N LYS A 59 -14.86 4.41 -0.29
CA LYS A 59 -16.16 4.93 0.21
C LYS A 59 -16.00 5.88 1.39
N ILE A 60 -15.15 5.54 2.37
CA ILE A 60 -14.98 6.32 3.61
C ILE A 60 -14.51 7.76 3.34
N PRO A 61 -13.42 8.02 2.59
CA PRO A 61 -12.94 9.39 2.36
C PRO A 61 -13.88 10.23 1.48
N PHE A 62 -14.72 9.59 0.65
CA PHE A 62 -15.65 10.28 -0.25
C PHE A 62 -17.11 10.30 0.26
N ASP A 63 -17.38 9.72 1.42
CA ASP A 63 -18.70 9.76 2.04
C ASP A 63 -18.99 11.18 2.58
N PRO A 64 -20.15 11.79 2.24
CA PRO A 64 -20.50 13.13 2.70
C PRO A 64 -20.65 13.25 4.22
N LEU A 65 -21.17 12.22 4.88
CA LEU A 65 -21.33 12.19 6.34
C LEU A 65 -19.97 12.07 7.03
N VAL A 66 -19.08 11.22 6.52
CA VAL A 66 -17.70 11.12 7.04
C VAL A 66 -16.93 12.42 6.83
N THR A 67 -17.07 13.04 5.66
CA THR A 67 -16.48 14.35 5.38
C THR A 67 -16.99 15.39 6.38
N LEU A 68 -18.29 15.41 6.68
CA LEU A 68 -18.87 16.31 7.68
C LEU A 68 -18.30 16.05 9.08
N ILE A 69 -18.16 14.79 9.49
CA ILE A 69 -17.55 14.41 10.77
C ILE A 69 -16.10 14.92 10.86
N TYR A 70 -15.30 14.79 9.80
CA TYR A 70 -13.95 15.35 9.74
C TYR A 70 -13.91 16.88 9.85
N HIS A 71 -14.98 17.58 9.51
CA HIS A 71 -15.07 19.03 9.68
C HIS A 71 -15.53 19.44 11.09
N ILE A 72 -16.30 18.59 11.77
CA ILE A 72 -16.81 18.85 13.13
C ILE A 72 -15.73 18.60 14.19
N ASP A 73 -15.01 17.48 14.10
CA ASP A 73 -13.88 17.21 15.00
C ASP A 73 -12.60 17.80 14.41
N ARG A 74 -12.30 19.04 14.79
CA ARG A 74 -11.13 19.77 14.30
C ARG A 74 -9.81 19.33 14.92
N PHE A 75 -9.84 18.60 16.05
CA PHE A 75 -8.63 18.18 16.77
C PHE A 75 -8.08 16.85 16.25
N PHE A 76 -8.94 15.87 15.95
CA PHE A 76 -8.51 14.56 15.44
C PHE A 76 -9.07 14.26 14.04
N GLY A 77 -10.36 14.49 13.81
CA GLY A 77 -11.02 14.22 12.53
C GLY A 77 -10.45 15.01 11.35
N HIS A 78 -10.26 16.32 11.48
CA HIS A 78 -9.81 17.18 10.39
C HIS A 78 -8.42 16.83 9.83
N PRO A 79 -7.36 16.66 10.64
CA PRO A 79 -6.05 16.26 10.13
C PRO A 79 -6.10 14.87 9.48
N ILE A 80 -6.83 13.90 10.06
CA ILE A 80 -7.01 12.56 9.48
C ILE A 80 -7.70 12.63 8.12
N GLY A 81 -8.78 13.41 8.02
CA GLY A 81 -9.52 13.61 6.78
C GLY A 81 -8.65 14.23 5.67
N LYS A 82 -7.77 15.18 6.01
CA LYS A 82 -6.83 15.75 5.04
C LYS A 82 -5.83 14.70 4.55
N VAL A 83 -5.24 13.91 5.43
CA VAL A 83 -4.28 12.86 5.05
C VAL A 83 -4.94 11.78 4.21
N HIS A 84 -6.16 11.34 4.58
CA HIS A 84 -6.91 10.38 3.78
C HIS A 84 -7.18 10.92 2.37
N LYS A 85 -7.75 12.13 2.24
CA LYS A 85 -8.03 12.70 0.92
C LYS A 85 -6.76 12.95 0.12
N SER A 86 -5.72 13.54 0.71
CA SER A 86 -4.50 13.89 -0.02
C SER A 86 -3.68 12.69 -0.44
N THR A 87 -3.59 11.66 0.41
CA THR A 87 -2.78 10.46 0.11
C THR A 87 -3.45 9.63 -0.98
N PHE A 88 -4.75 9.34 -0.84
CA PHE A 88 -5.46 8.52 -1.81
C PHE A 88 -5.69 9.27 -3.13
N ALA A 89 -6.18 10.52 -3.10
CA ALA A 89 -6.38 11.30 -4.32
C ALA A 89 -5.05 11.66 -4.99
N GLY A 90 -4.02 11.97 -4.21
CA GLY A 90 -2.69 12.30 -4.74
C GLY A 90 -2.02 11.12 -5.45
N TRP A 91 -2.08 9.92 -4.87
CA TRP A 91 -1.49 8.72 -5.48
C TRP A 91 -2.31 8.19 -6.67
N THR A 92 -3.64 8.18 -6.54
CA THR A 92 -4.50 7.57 -7.57
C THR A 92 -4.98 8.54 -8.66
N GLY A 93 -4.98 9.86 -8.40
CA GLY A 93 -5.64 10.85 -9.26
C GLY A 93 -7.15 10.65 -9.36
N ILE A 94 -7.75 10.01 -8.35
CA ILE A 94 -9.18 9.74 -8.25
C ILE A 94 -9.79 10.77 -7.30
N GLU A 95 -10.77 11.52 -7.80
CA GLU A 95 -11.44 12.57 -7.03
C GLU A 95 -12.86 12.19 -6.59
N SER A 96 -13.38 11.05 -7.06
CA SER A 96 -14.72 10.54 -6.73
C SER A 96 -14.82 9.02 -6.82
N VAL A 97 -15.88 8.46 -6.22
CA VAL A 97 -16.18 7.01 -6.29
C VAL A 97 -16.47 6.59 -7.73
N GLU A 98 -17.15 7.44 -8.49
CA GLU A 98 -17.50 7.21 -9.89
C GLU A 98 -16.25 7.15 -10.77
N GLU A 99 -15.31 8.08 -10.60
CA GLU A 99 -14.03 8.04 -11.30
C GLU A 99 -13.21 6.81 -10.92
N ALA A 100 -13.30 6.38 -9.66
CA ALA A 100 -12.58 5.22 -9.18
C ALA A 100 -13.01 3.94 -9.91
N TRP A 101 -14.31 3.74 -10.12
CA TRP A 101 -14.83 2.59 -10.89
C TRP A 101 -14.23 2.51 -12.30
N VAL A 102 -13.95 3.66 -12.92
CA VAL A 102 -13.37 3.74 -14.26
C VAL A 102 -11.85 3.58 -14.24
N LYS A 103 -11.16 4.24 -13.31
CA LYS A 103 -9.69 4.37 -13.31
C LYS A 103 -8.96 3.26 -12.54
N ASN A 104 -9.61 2.59 -11.58
CA ASN A 104 -8.94 1.63 -10.69
C ASN A 104 -8.25 0.49 -11.42
N ARG A 105 -8.84 -0.05 -12.49
CA ARG A 105 -8.22 -1.13 -13.26
C ARG A 105 -6.92 -0.70 -13.92
N ALA A 106 -6.89 0.51 -14.45
CA ALA A 106 -5.68 1.09 -15.03
C ALA A 106 -4.62 1.33 -13.95
N LYS A 107 -5.02 1.86 -12.80
CA LYS A 107 -4.12 2.11 -11.66
C LYS A 107 -3.55 0.83 -11.05
N TYR A 108 -4.36 -0.22 -10.94
CA TYR A 108 -3.90 -1.55 -10.54
C TYR A 108 -2.80 -2.05 -11.49
N ARG A 109 -3.07 -2.03 -12.80
CA ARG A 109 -2.09 -2.46 -13.81
C ARG A 109 -0.83 -1.62 -13.77
N GLU A 110 -0.96 -0.30 -13.69
CA GLU A 110 0.16 0.64 -13.61
C GLU A 110 1.07 0.34 -12.41
N HIS A 111 0.48 0.14 -11.23
CA HIS A 111 1.22 -0.18 -10.00
C HIS A 111 1.94 -1.53 -10.11
N TYR A 112 1.28 -2.58 -10.58
CA TYR A 112 1.91 -3.89 -10.74
C TYR A 112 3.03 -3.86 -11.78
N GLU A 113 2.84 -3.15 -12.88
CA GLU A 113 3.89 -2.95 -13.89
C GLU A 113 5.07 -2.15 -13.34
N LEU A 114 4.82 -1.13 -12.52
CA LEU A 114 5.87 -0.40 -11.81
C LEU A 114 6.67 -1.34 -10.90
N VAL A 115 6.03 -2.12 -10.04
CA VAL A 115 6.73 -3.07 -9.15
C VAL A 115 7.51 -4.12 -9.94
N ARG A 116 6.98 -4.58 -11.08
CA ARG A 116 7.69 -5.51 -11.98
C ARG A 116 8.87 -4.86 -12.72
N ARG A 117 8.74 -3.58 -13.10
CA ARG A 117 9.79 -2.79 -13.79
C ARG A 117 10.94 -2.43 -12.87
N VAL A 118 10.68 -2.25 -11.58
CA VAL A 118 11.73 -2.10 -10.57
C VAL A 118 12.45 -3.45 -10.46
N ARG A 119 13.41 -3.62 -11.38
CA ARG A 119 13.95 -4.90 -11.84
C ARG A 119 14.89 -5.48 -10.79
N LEU A 120 14.32 -6.12 -9.79
CA LEU A 120 15.02 -7.05 -8.91
C LEU A 120 14.68 -8.46 -9.36
N SER A 121 15.20 -8.89 -10.51
CA SER A 121 14.92 -10.24 -11.05
C SER A 121 15.30 -11.37 -10.09
N GLU A 122 16.07 -11.08 -9.04
CA GLU A 122 16.42 -12.02 -7.97
C GLU A 122 15.70 -11.76 -6.63
N ARG A 123 14.99 -10.63 -6.46
CA ARG A 123 14.34 -10.27 -5.18
C ARG A 123 12.83 -10.15 -5.26
N LEU A 124 12.26 -10.04 -6.47
CA LEU A 124 10.81 -10.01 -6.66
C LEU A 124 10.26 -11.44 -6.66
N LEU A 125 9.42 -11.71 -5.67
CA LEU A 125 8.83 -13.01 -5.43
C LEU A 125 7.34 -12.88 -5.67
N LYS A 126 6.86 -13.56 -6.71
CA LYS A 126 5.43 -13.68 -6.98
C LYS A 126 4.88 -14.69 -5.98
N PHE A 127 3.89 -14.26 -5.21
CA PHE A 127 3.22 -15.12 -4.24
C PHE A 127 1.72 -15.04 -4.49
N ARG A 128 1.06 -16.19 -4.62
CA ARG A 128 -0.40 -16.27 -4.58
C ARG A 128 -0.82 -16.71 -3.20
N LEU A 129 -1.81 -16.03 -2.62
CA LEU A 129 -2.31 -16.35 -1.28
C LEU A 129 -2.83 -17.80 -1.19
N GLU A 130 -3.28 -18.34 -2.31
CA GLU A 130 -3.73 -19.73 -2.49
C GLU A 130 -2.62 -20.77 -2.22
N GLU A 131 -1.35 -20.40 -2.40
CA GLU A 131 -0.20 -21.28 -2.14
C GLU A 131 0.10 -21.45 -0.64
N GLY A 132 -0.49 -20.61 0.20
CA GLY A 132 -0.43 -20.69 1.66
C GLY A 132 0.92 -20.28 2.28
N GLY A 133 0.99 -20.36 3.61
CA GLY A 133 2.16 -19.87 4.36
C GLY A 133 3.46 -20.64 4.10
N GLY A 134 3.38 -21.86 3.58
CA GLY A 134 4.54 -22.71 3.30
C GLY A 134 5.47 -22.11 2.25
N SER A 135 4.94 -21.73 1.09
CA SER A 135 5.76 -21.15 0.01
C SER A 135 6.34 -19.79 0.40
N LEU A 136 5.59 -18.99 1.16
CA LEU A 136 6.09 -17.73 1.71
C LEU A 136 7.27 -17.96 2.68
N CYS A 137 7.18 -18.95 3.56
CA CYS A 137 8.25 -19.25 4.51
C CYS A 137 9.52 -19.75 3.82
N GLU A 138 9.40 -20.64 2.83
CA GLU A 138 10.51 -21.12 2.01
C GLU A 138 11.25 -19.94 1.35
N VAL A 139 10.48 -19.07 0.71
CA VAL A 139 10.98 -17.87 0.05
C VAL A 139 11.70 -16.94 1.02
N LEU A 140 11.20 -16.81 2.25
CA LEU A 140 11.81 -15.98 3.29
C LEU A 140 12.99 -16.66 4.02
N GLY A 141 13.21 -17.96 3.79
CA GLY A 141 14.19 -18.76 4.54
C GLY A 141 13.81 -18.92 6.01
N LYS A 142 12.51 -19.11 6.28
CA LYS A 142 11.94 -19.23 7.63
C LYS A 142 11.25 -20.59 7.79
N GLU A 143 11.17 -21.06 9.04
CA GLU A 143 10.39 -22.25 9.36
C GLU A 143 8.89 -21.98 9.26
N VAL A 144 8.14 -22.97 8.76
CA VAL A 144 6.68 -22.88 8.69
C VAL A 144 6.11 -22.94 10.12
N PRO A 145 5.34 -21.93 10.55
CA PRO A 145 4.72 -21.94 11.88
C PRO A 145 3.76 -23.12 12.06
N ARG A 146 3.57 -23.56 13.30
CA ARG A 146 2.56 -24.59 13.65
C ARG A 146 1.11 -24.08 13.60
N VAL A 147 0.94 -22.76 13.50
CA VAL A 147 -0.38 -22.12 13.36
C VAL A 147 -0.81 -22.13 11.89
N PRO A 148 -2.11 -22.28 11.61
CA PRO A 148 -2.61 -22.23 10.24
C PRO A 148 -2.35 -20.84 9.63
N PHE A 149 -2.13 -20.82 8.31
CA PHE A 149 -2.05 -19.56 7.58
C PHE A 149 -3.39 -18.81 7.68
N PRO A 150 -3.39 -17.48 7.85
CA PRO A 150 -4.62 -16.72 7.99
C PRO A 150 -5.51 -16.86 6.75
N PRO A 151 -6.84 -16.92 6.92
CA PRO A 151 -7.76 -16.91 5.78
C PRO A 151 -7.68 -15.58 5.04
N LEU A 152 -8.07 -15.59 3.76
CA LEU A 152 -8.23 -14.38 2.97
C LEU A 152 -9.34 -13.51 3.59
N ASN A 153 -9.15 -12.19 3.63
CA ASN A 153 -10.24 -11.27 3.93
C ASN A 153 -11.22 -11.30 2.73
N GLU A 154 -12.41 -11.85 2.96
CA GLU A 154 -13.58 -11.76 2.07
C GLU A 154 -14.25 -10.38 2.13
#